data_AF-A0A5K8AF91-F1
#
_entry.id   AF-A0A5K8AF91-F1
#
_cell.length_a   1.000
_cell.length_b   1.000
_cell.length_c   1.000
_cell.angle_alpha   90.00
_cell.angle_beta   90.00
_cell.angle_gamma   90.00
#
_symmetry.space_group_name_H-M   'P 1'
#
loop_
_entity.id
_entity.type
_entity.pdbx_description
1 polymer ?
#
loop_
_entity_poly.entity_id
_entity_poly.type
_entity_poly.pdbx_seq_one_letter_code
_entity_poly.pdbx_strand_id
1 'polypeptide(L)'
;MLGRSLIFFTAVALLAVTGPAAADILILKSGEMFETQKTWTENGQVYFYKGGRQVSVAEDQVERMIHAPVSAKPAAPTVAVPALPDLQLPSRGTAEDQGGDIPAPGGDAGFIELKWGQPPSQIRGLVLVETDPAYGGVNQYSRPQRAARFGRASVDNIFYGFWRGRLFTILVEVSNYLDFTALKAEAVRRYGQGRHEASNLDRYRWSDATTDRFLTYDEASGTGYLWMRSRTLQNEIAALYPE
;
A
#
# COMPACT_ATOMS: atom_id res chain seq x y z
N MET A 1 -17.31 -49.35 -25.81
CA MET A 1 -18.56 -48.61 -25.48
C MET A 1 -18.30 -47.81 -24.22
N LEU A 2 -18.81 -46.57 -24.18
CA LEU A 2 -18.61 -45.49 -23.18
C LEU A 2 -17.19 -44.90 -23.14
N GLY A 3 -16.92 -43.61 -23.35
CA GLY A 3 -17.76 -42.41 -23.50
C GLY A 3 -16.96 -41.24 -22.94
N ARG A 4 -16.12 -40.59 -23.77
CA ARG A 4 -15.31 -39.42 -23.36
C ARG A 4 -16.20 -38.18 -23.41
N SER A 5 -16.59 -37.66 -22.25
CA SER A 5 -17.22 -36.34 -22.16
C SER A 5 -16.16 -35.27 -22.35
N LEU A 6 -16.21 -34.60 -23.49
CA LEU A 6 -15.44 -33.40 -23.82
C LEU A 6 -16.30 -32.20 -23.41
N ILE A 7 -15.94 -31.51 -22.33
CA ILE A 7 -16.61 -30.27 -21.92
C ILE A 7 -16.06 -29.15 -22.78
N PHE A 8 -16.86 -28.66 -23.73
CA PHE A 8 -16.61 -27.44 -24.47
C PHE A 8 -16.91 -26.23 -23.58
N PHE A 9 -15.89 -25.42 -23.29
CA PHE A 9 -16.10 -24.08 -22.75
C PHE A 9 -16.25 -23.10 -23.91
N THR A 10 -17.47 -22.59 -24.08
CA THR A 10 -17.78 -21.51 -25.01
C THR A 10 -17.25 -20.20 -24.42
N ALA A 11 -16.14 -19.70 -24.97
CA ALA A 11 -15.65 -18.36 -24.68
C ALA A 11 -16.50 -17.33 -25.45
N VAL A 12 -17.38 -16.63 -24.74
CA VAL A 12 -18.04 -15.43 -25.28
C VAL A 12 -17.13 -14.24 -25.00
N ALA A 13 -16.41 -13.79 -26.03
CA ALA A 13 -15.60 -12.58 -25.96
C ALA A 13 -16.52 -11.35 -26.16
N LEU A 14 -16.96 -10.73 -25.06
CA LEU A 14 -17.54 -9.39 -25.10
C LEU A 14 -16.39 -8.38 -25.08
N LEU A 15 -16.06 -7.81 -26.24
CA LEU A 15 -15.15 -6.68 -26.36
C LEU A 15 -15.85 -5.40 -25.87
N ALA A 16 -15.75 -5.12 -24.58
CA ALA A 16 -16.01 -3.79 -24.05
C ALA A 16 -14.71 -2.98 -24.15
N VAL A 17 -14.69 -2.01 -25.06
CA VAL A 17 -13.66 -0.97 -25.09
C VAL A 17 -13.96 -0.02 -23.93
N THR A 18 -13.27 -0.19 -22.82
CA THR A 18 -13.27 0.78 -21.72
C THR A 18 -11.96 1.55 -21.76
N GLY A 19 -12.04 2.90 -21.71
CA GLY A 19 -10.88 3.77 -21.51
C GLY A 19 -10.13 3.41 -20.22
N PRO A 20 -9.01 4.10 -19.90
CA PRO A 20 -8.21 3.74 -18.73
C PRO A 20 -9.05 3.92 -17.45
N ALA A 21 -9.65 2.82 -17.00
CA ALA A 21 -10.25 2.72 -15.69
C ALA A 21 -9.09 2.71 -14.69
N ALA A 22 -9.22 3.50 -13.63
CA ALA A 22 -8.26 3.46 -12.54
C ALA A 22 -8.17 2.03 -12.00
N ALA A 23 -6.97 1.52 -11.80
CA ALA A 23 -6.75 0.13 -11.47
C ALA A 23 -7.09 -0.14 -9.99
N ASP A 24 -7.78 -1.25 -9.74
CA ASP A 24 -7.94 -1.77 -8.39
C ASP A 24 -6.63 -2.43 -7.95
N ILE A 25 -6.32 -2.35 -6.65
CA ILE A 25 -5.21 -3.08 -6.04
C ILE A 25 -5.76 -4.23 -5.21
N LEU A 26 -5.34 -5.44 -5.53
CA LEU A 26 -5.63 -6.66 -4.79
C LEU A 26 -4.41 -7.06 -3.96
N ILE A 27 -4.52 -7.05 -2.64
CA ILE A 27 -3.53 -7.57 -1.70
C ILE A 27 -4.02 -8.95 -1.25
N LEU A 28 -3.21 -9.99 -1.36
CA LEU A 28 -3.49 -11.34 -0.87
C LEU A 28 -2.96 -11.53 0.56
N LYS A 29 -3.50 -12.51 1.28
CA LYS A 29 -3.05 -12.90 2.62
C LYS A 29 -1.59 -13.36 2.67
N SER A 30 -1.12 -13.92 1.56
CA SER A 30 0.30 -14.22 1.33
C SER A 30 1.19 -12.97 1.37
N GLY A 31 0.62 -11.76 1.25
CA GLY A 31 1.33 -10.50 1.05
C GLY A 31 1.73 -10.24 -0.41
N GLU A 32 1.23 -11.04 -1.35
CA GLU A 32 1.29 -10.69 -2.78
C GLU A 32 0.31 -9.56 -3.10
N MET A 33 0.68 -8.68 -4.02
CA MET A 33 -0.15 -7.54 -4.39
C MET A 33 -0.21 -7.38 -5.91
N PHE A 34 -1.42 -7.19 -6.44
CA PHE A 34 -1.71 -7.07 -7.87
C PHE A 34 -2.47 -5.78 -8.13
N GLU A 35 -1.95 -4.99 -9.06
CA GLU A 35 -2.73 -3.97 -9.71
C GLU A 35 -3.50 -4.63 -10.86
N THR A 36 -4.79 -4.35 -10.98
CA THR A 36 -5.69 -4.96 -11.95
C THR A 36 -6.70 -3.94 -12.43
N GLN A 37 -7.04 -3.97 -13.71
CA GLN A 37 -8.02 -3.04 -14.29
C GLN A 37 -9.40 -3.13 -13.64
N LYS A 38 -9.71 -4.29 -13.07
CA LYS A 38 -10.97 -4.57 -12.42
C LYS A 38 -10.80 -5.73 -11.46
N THR A 39 -11.42 -5.61 -10.30
CA THR A 39 -11.71 -6.71 -9.40
C THR A 39 -13.22 -6.90 -9.31
N TRP A 40 -13.66 -8.14 -9.19
CA TRP A 40 -15.04 -8.44 -8.86
C TRP A 40 -15.13 -9.75 -8.10
N THR A 41 -16.11 -9.84 -7.21
CA THR A 41 -16.35 -11.04 -6.42
C THR A 41 -17.54 -11.80 -6.99
N GLU A 42 -17.37 -13.09 -7.23
CA GLU A 42 -18.45 -13.98 -7.67
C GLU A 42 -18.23 -15.38 -7.08
N ASN A 43 -19.26 -15.94 -6.45
CA ASN A 43 -19.24 -17.28 -5.86
C ASN A 43 -18.08 -17.54 -4.87
N GLY A 44 -17.75 -16.57 -4.02
CA GLY A 44 -16.65 -16.69 -3.03
C GLY A 44 -15.25 -16.67 -3.66
N GLN A 45 -15.15 -16.24 -4.91
CA GLN A 45 -13.89 -16.05 -5.63
C GLN A 45 -13.78 -14.57 -5.99
N VAL A 46 -12.60 -13.99 -5.78
CA VAL A 46 -12.24 -12.68 -6.31
C VAL A 46 -11.53 -12.88 -7.64
N TYR A 47 -12.12 -12.32 -8.69
CA TYR A 47 -11.60 -12.31 -10.03
C TYR A 47 -10.90 -10.99 -10.32
N PHE A 48 -9.79 -11.09 -11.04
CA PHE A 48 -9.01 -9.94 -11.46
C PHE A 48 -8.22 -10.23 -12.74
N TYR A 49 -7.73 -9.19 -13.39
CA TYR A 49 -6.89 -9.30 -14.57
C TYR A 49 -5.41 -9.19 -14.20
N LYS A 50 -4.60 -10.20 -14.57
CA LYS A 50 -3.14 -10.22 -14.41
C LYS A 50 -2.50 -10.52 -15.76
N GLY A 51 -1.76 -9.55 -16.31
CA GLY A 51 -1.11 -9.69 -17.63
C GLY A 51 -2.09 -9.97 -18.77
N GLY A 52 -3.27 -9.32 -18.74
CA GLY A 52 -4.33 -9.50 -19.74
C GLY A 52 -5.10 -10.82 -19.63
N ARG A 53 -4.85 -11.63 -18.60
CA ARG A 53 -5.60 -12.87 -18.32
C ARG A 53 -6.48 -12.68 -17.11
N GLN A 54 -7.71 -13.18 -17.17
CA GLN A 54 -8.56 -13.31 -15.98
C GLN A 54 -7.97 -14.41 -15.09
N VAL A 55 -7.76 -14.05 -13.82
CA VAL A 55 -7.31 -14.93 -12.75
C VAL A 55 -8.35 -14.86 -11.65
N SER A 56 -8.54 -15.95 -10.92
CA SER A 56 -9.38 -16.00 -9.73
C SER A 56 -8.55 -16.46 -8.54
N VAL A 57 -8.80 -15.86 -7.40
CA VAL A 57 -8.33 -16.33 -6.09
C VAL A 57 -9.54 -16.49 -5.19
N ALA A 58 -9.49 -17.46 -4.28
CA ALA A 58 -10.54 -17.58 -3.30
C ALA A 58 -10.61 -16.28 -2.47
N GLU A 59 -11.81 -15.81 -2.18
CA GLU A 59 -12.02 -14.54 -1.45
C GLU A 59 -11.35 -14.58 -0.07
N ASP A 60 -11.28 -15.76 0.53
CA ASP A 60 -10.55 -16.01 1.76
C ASP A 60 -9.02 -15.97 1.61
N GLN A 61 -8.46 -15.86 0.40
CA GLN A 61 -7.04 -15.64 0.14
C GLN A 61 -6.73 -14.16 -0.11
N VAL A 62 -7.76 -13.31 -0.22
CA VAL A 62 -7.62 -11.88 -0.38
C VAL A 62 -7.50 -11.23 0.99
N GLU A 63 -6.43 -10.46 1.18
CA GLU A 63 -6.24 -9.63 2.37
C GLU A 63 -6.91 -8.28 2.24
N ARG A 64 -6.81 -7.63 1.07
CA ARG A 64 -7.44 -6.33 0.84
C ARG A 64 -7.71 -6.10 -0.63
N MET A 65 -8.79 -5.37 -0.93
CA MET A 65 -9.09 -4.86 -2.25
C MET A 65 -9.25 -3.35 -2.15
N ILE A 66 -8.31 -2.60 -2.71
CA ILE A 66 -8.35 -1.15 -2.75
C ILE A 66 -8.91 -0.79 -4.13
N HIS A 67 -10.18 -0.39 -4.16
CA HIS A 67 -10.75 0.17 -5.37
C HIS A 67 -10.21 1.57 -5.57
N ALA A 68 -9.71 1.85 -6.77
CA ALA A 68 -9.38 3.23 -7.09
C ALA A 68 -10.64 4.09 -6.95
N PRO A 69 -10.56 5.28 -6.32
CA PRO A 69 -11.72 6.15 -6.22
C PRO A 69 -12.17 6.50 -7.65
N VAL A 70 -13.45 6.25 -7.95
CA VAL A 70 -14.09 6.77 -9.15
C VAL A 70 -13.91 8.29 -9.08
N SER A 71 -13.03 8.82 -9.92
CA SER A 71 -12.59 10.22 -9.86
C SER A 71 -13.78 11.19 -9.77
N ALA A 72 -14.13 11.60 -8.56
CA ALA A 72 -14.85 12.84 -8.33
C ALA A 72 -13.80 13.94 -8.49
N LYS A 73 -13.64 14.39 -9.74
CA LYS A 73 -12.77 15.50 -10.14
C LYS A 73 -12.76 16.59 -9.05
N PRO A 74 -11.66 16.77 -8.30
CA PRO A 74 -11.50 17.94 -7.46
C PRO A 74 -11.37 19.14 -8.40
N ALA A 75 -12.19 20.17 -8.20
CA ALA A 75 -12.00 21.44 -8.88
C ALA A 75 -10.60 21.96 -8.53
N ALA A 76 -9.73 22.10 -9.52
CA ALA A 76 -8.38 22.61 -9.34
C ALA A 76 -8.44 24.01 -8.71
N PRO A 77 -7.77 24.26 -7.57
CA PRO A 77 -7.47 25.62 -7.18
C PRO A 77 -6.39 26.16 -8.12
N THR A 78 -6.75 27.16 -8.93
CA THR A 78 -5.82 28.00 -9.65
C THR A 78 -4.96 28.75 -8.63
N VAL A 79 -3.77 28.23 -8.34
CA VAL A 79 -2.73 29.00 -7.64
C VAL A 79 -1.61 29.25 -8.65
N ALA A 80 -1.41 30.53 -8.96
CA ALA A 80 -0.33 30.99 -9.80
C ALA A 80 1.02 30.56 -9.22
N VAL A 81 1.87 29.96 -10.06
CA VAL A 81 3.25 29.62 -9.74
C VAL A 81 4.08 30.91 -9.65
N PRO A 82 4.68 31.27 -8.50
CA PRO A 82 5.71 32.29 -8.48
C PRO A 82 6.98 31.71 -9.11
N ALA A 83 7.64 32.50 -9.97
CA ALA A 83 8.92 32.12 -10.57
C ALA A 83 9.97 31.81 -9.48
N LEU A 84 10.68 30.70 -9.65
CA LEU A 84 11.80 30.25 -8.82
C LEU A 84 12.94 31.29 -8.86
N PRO A 85 13.54 31.68 -7.72
CA PRO A 85 14.87 32.27 -7.73
C PRO A 85 15.93 31.18 -7.94
N ASP A 86 16.96 31.52 -8.73
CA ASP A 86 18.10 30.66 -9.05
C ASP A 86 18.75 30.07 -7.79
N LEU A 87 18.69 28.74 -7.66
CA LEU A 87 19.43 28.00 -6.64
C LEU A 87 20.89 27.87 -7.08
N GLN A 88 21.73 28.82 -6.70
CA GLN A 88 23.18 28.63 -6.65
C GLN A 88 23.52 27.62 -5.55
N LEU A 89 24.05 26.46 -5.95
CA LEU A 89 24.66 25.51 -5.01
C LEU A 89 25.91 26.15 -4.38
N PRO A 90 26.03 26.19 -3.03
CA PRO A 90 27.29 26.53 -2.42
C PRO A 90 28.29 25.38 -2.58
N SER A 91 29.50 25.74 -3.00
CA SER A 91 30.64 24.86 -3.15
C SER A 91 31.04 24.19 -1.83
N ARG A 92 31.44 22.93 -1.99
CA ARG A 92 32.01 21.98 -1.03
C ARG A 92 33.05 22.66 -0.10
N GLY A 93 32.71 22.78 1.18
CA GLY A 93 33.63 23.10 2.27
C GLY A 93 33.70 21.93 3.25
N THR A 94 34.86 21.31 3.35
CA THR A 94 35.25 20.33 4.37
C THR A 94 35.36 21.00 5.75
N ALA A 95 34.60 20.52 6.74
CA ALA A 95 35.02 20.45 8.15
C ALA A 95 34.00 19.65 9.01
N GLU A 96 34.54 18.61 9.64
CA GLU A 96 34.28 18.17 11.03
C GLU A 96 32.91 17.65 11.46
N ASP A 97 32.82 16.31 11.42
CA ASP A 97 32.63 15.44 12.60
C ASP A 97 31.93 16.07 13.82
N GLN A 98 30.60 15.91 13.85
CA GLN A 98 29.89 15.61 15.10
C GLN A 98 28.92 14.47 14.81
N GLY A 99 29.42 13.24 15.01
CA GLY A 99 28.62 12.03 15.10
C GLY A 99 27.59 12.11 16.23
N GLY A 100 26.41 12.63 15.92
CA GLY A 100 25.20 12.31 16.65
C GLY A 100 24.59 11.06 16.03
N ASP A 101 24.85 9.90 16.62
CA ASP A 101 24.18 8.64 16.30
C ASP A 101 22.66 8.88 16.25
N ILE A 102 22.09 8.93 15.06
CA ILE A 102 20.65 8.74 14.89
C ILE A 102 20.44 7.26 15.20
N PRO A 103 19.75 6.89 16.30
CA PRO A 103 19.50 5.49 16.57
C PRO A 103 18.74 4.92 15.38
N ALA A 104 19.26 3.85 14.78
CA ALA A 104 18.48 3.03 13.88
C ALA A 104 17.15 2.73 14.60
N PRO A 105 15.98 2.91 13.95
CA PRO A 105 14.71 2.64 14.62
C PRO A 105 14.73 1.20 15.13
N GLY A 106 14.74 1.08 16.46
CA GLY A 106 14.80 -0.21 17.15
C GLY A 106 13.63 -1.09 16.71
N GLY A 107 13.89 -2.39 16.61
CA GLY A 107 13.05 -3.38 15.93
C GLY A 107 11.58 -3.50 16.38
N ASP A 108 11.14 -2.78 17.41
CA ASP A 108 9.75 -2.79 17.91
C ASP A 108 8.93 -1.54 17.51
N ALA A 109 9.56 -0.57 16.85
CA ALA A 109 8.90 0.65 16.39
C ALA A 109 8.25 0.42 15.01
N GLY A 110 6.92 0.45 14.96
CA GLY A 110 6.17 0.76 13.75
C GLY A 110 6.40 2.21 13.28
N PHE A 111 5.62 2.63 12.29
CA PHE A 111 5.71 3.95 11.68
C PHE A 111 5.59 5.10 12.71
N ILE A 112 6.55 6.03 12.71
CA ILE A 112 6.51 7.30 13.48
C ILE A 112 6.05 7.06 14.94
N GLU A 113 6.89 6.37 15.72
CA GLU A 113 6.72 6.17 17.18
C GLU A 113 5.57 5.24 17.60
N LEU A 114 4.79 4.73 16.65
CA LEU A 114 3.75 3.75 16.92
C LEU A 114 4.36 2.36 17.12
N LYS A 115 3.87 1.58 18.08
CA LYS A 115 4.31 0.19 18.28
C LYS A 115 3.32 -0.78 17.68
N TRP A 116 3.81 -1.84 17.04
CA TRP A 116 2.94 -2.96 16.66
C TRP A 116 2.25 -3.52 17.89
N GLY A 117 0.99 -3.94 17.74
CA GLY A 117 0.22 -4.46 18.86
C GLY A 117 -0.45 -3.41 19.74
N GLN A 118 -0.05 -2.14 19.67
CA GLN A 118 -0.66 -1.12 20.54
C GLN A 118 -2.15 -0.92 20.21
N PRO A 119 -3.02 -0.69 21.21
CA PRO A 119 -4.43 -0.49 21.00
C PRO A 119 -4.75 0.91 20.43
N PRO A 120 -5.88 1.06 19.71
CA PRO A 120 -6.25 2.36 19.13
C PRO A 120 -6.51 3.42 20.21
N SER A 121 -6.92 3.02 21.42
CA SER A 121 -7.12 3.92 22.57
C SER A 121 -5.85 4.65 23.02
N GLN A 122 -4.66 4.12 22.69
CA GLN A 122 -3.38 4.77 22.98
C GLN A 122 -2.95 5.76 21.89
N ILE A 123 -3.67 5.81 20.76
CA ILE A 123 -3.36 6.68 19.63
C ILE A 123 -4.41 7.80 19.55
N ARG A 124 -3.99 9.02 19.86
CA ARG A 124 -4.91 10.18 19.85
C ARG A 124 -5.37 10.53 18.44
N GLY A 125 -6.62 10.98 18.32
CA GLY A 125 -7.17 11.56 17.09
C GLY A 125 -7.45 10.57 15.97
N LEU A 126 -7.54 9.27 16.27
CA LEU A 126 -8.00 8.28 15.31
C LEU A 126 -9.51 8.40 15.09
N VAL A 127 -9.92 8.31 13.83
CA VAL A 127 -11.31 8.23 13.40
C VAL A 127 -11.49 6.93 12.64
N LEU A 128 -12.48 6.11 13.03
CA LEU A 128 -12.79 4.87 12.31
C LEU A 128 -13.30 5.23 10.91
N VAL A 129 -12.70 4.62 9.89
CA VAL A 129 -13.07 4.80 8.49
C VAL A 129 -13.94 3.64 8.03
N GLU A 130 -13.47 2.42 8.23
CA GLU A 130 -14.13 1.20 7.78
C GLU A 130 -13.68 0.00 8.63
N THR A 131 -14.36 -1.13 8.48
CA THR A 131 -13.89 -2.44 8.96
C THR A 131 -13.74 -3.35 7.75
N ASP A 132 -12.50 -3.73 7.47
CA ASP A 132 -12.16 -4.72 6.46
C ASP A 132 -12.55 -6.12 6.99
N PRO A 133 -13.35 -6.92 6.26
CA PRO A 133 -13.77 -8.23 6.73
C PRO A 133 -12.63 -9.26 6.84
N ALA A 134 -11.44 -8.98 6.30
CA ALA A 134 -10.28 -9.87 6.36
C ALA A 134 -9.98 -10.31 7.80
N TYR A 135 -9.61 -11.58 7.95
CA TYR A 135 -9.16 -12.17 9.22
C TYR A 135 -10.16 -12.02 10.39
N GLY A 136 -11.45 -12.01 10.08
CA GLY A 136 -12.52 -11.82 11.08
C GLY A 136 -12.68 -10.36 11.52
N GLY A 137 -12.15 -9.40 10.77
CA GLY A 137 -12.31 -7.96 10.99
C GLY A 137 -11.01 -7.25 11.30
N VAL A 138 -10.63 -6.30 10.43
CA VAL A 138 -9.58 -5.30 10.68
C VAL A 138 -10.21 -3.91 10.65
N ASN A 139 -10.27 -3.25 11.82
CA ASN A 139 -10.78 -1.89 11.90
C ASN A 139 -9.74 -0.92 11.36
N GLN A 140 -10.09 -0.17 10.32
CA GLN A 140 -9.24 0.83 9.69
C GLN A 140 -9.57 2.21 10.27
N TYR A 141 -8.56 2.90 10.77
CA TYR A 141 -8.68 4.26 11.26
C TYR A 141 -7.79 5.20 10.45
N SER A 142 -8.20 6.45 10.30
CA SER A 142 -7.35 7.52 9.79
C SER A 142 -7.14 8.58 10.87
N ARG A 143 -6.16 9.46 10.66
CA ARG A 143 -5.98 10.66 11.48
C ARG A 143 -6.21 11.89 10.59
N PRO A 144 -7.40 12.50 10.59
CA PRO A 144 -7.77 13.58 9.66
C PRO A 144 -7.07 14.93 9.94
N GLN A 145 -6.14 15.02 10.89
CA GLN A 145 -5.49 16.29 11.25
C GLN A 145 -3.99 16.34 10.92
N ARG A 146 -3.63 17.47 10.30
CA ARG A 146 -2.37 17.92 9.68
C ARG A 146 -2.05 17.29 8.34
N ALA A 147 -1.50 18.12 7.44
CA ALA A 147 -0.73 17.68 6.28
C ALA A 147 0.27 16.64 6.78
N ALA A 148 -0.07 15.37 6.57
CA ALA A 148 0.76 14.29 7.02
C ALA A 148 2.02 14.36 6.17
N ARG A 149 3.18 14.26 6.82
CA ARG A 149 4.45 14.21 6.13
C ARG A 149 5.13 12.90 6.47
N PHE A 150 5.70 12.27 5.46
CA PHE A 150 6.66 11.21 5.66
C PHE A 150 8.02 11.69 5.17
N GLY A 151 8.82 12.21 6.09
CA GLY A 151 10.02 12.97 5.75
C GLY A 151 9.65 14.20 4.91
N ARG A 152 10.04 14.20 3.64
CA ARG A 152 9.74 15.27 2.69
C ARG A 152 8.48 15.02 1.85
N ALA A 153 7.92 13.81 1.87
CA ALA A 153 6.72 13.48 1.11
C ALA A 153 5.50 14.15 1.71
N SER A 154 4.67 14.78 0.86
CA SER A 154 3.32 15.18 1.23
C SER A 154 2.43 13.95 1.16
N VAL A 155 1.82 13.59 2.29
CA VAL A 155 0.99 12.39 2.42
C VAL A 155 -0.47 12.82 2.45
N ASP A 156 -1.27 12.21 1.60
CA ASP A 156 -2.71 12.46 1.54
C ASP A 156 -3.42 11.76 2.68
N ASN A 157 -3.13 10.46 2.87
CA ASN A 157 -3.77 9.64 3.90
C ASN A 157 -2.78 8.70 4.57
N ILE A 158 -3.07 8.42 5.84
CA ILE A 158 -2.47 7.31 6.58
C ILE A 158 -3.60 6.52 7.23
N PHE A 159 -3.70 5.25 6.85
CA PHE A 159 -4.62 4.30 7.46
C PHE A 159 -3.87 3.40 8.46
N TYR A 160 -4.48 3.20 9.61
CA TYR A 160 -4.00 2.35 10.69
C TYR A 160 -5.01 1.22 10.86
N GLY A 161 -4.61 0.00 10.49
CA GLY A 161 -5.44 -1.19 10.61
C GLY A 161 -5.22 -1.90 11.94
N PHE A 162 -6.29 -2.19 12.66
CA PHE A 162 -6.27 -2.87 13.95
C PHE A 162 -6.97 -4.22 13.86
N TRP A 163 -6.20 -5.30 13.97
CA TRP A 163 -6.74 -6.64 14.08
C TRP A 163 -6.92 -7.03 15.55
N ARG A 164 -8.13 -7.41 15.95
CA ARG A 164 -8.49 -7.69 17.36
C ARG A 164 -8.05 -6.57 18.32
N GLY A 165 -8.22 -5.32 17.90
CA GLY A 165 -7.88 -4.14 18.70
C GLY A 165 -6.38 -3.87 18.83
N ARG A 166 -5.53 -4.48 18.01
CA ARG A 166 -4.07 -4.35 18.03
C ARG A 166 -3.55 -3.80 16.70
N LEU A 167 -2.70 -2.77 16.72
CA LEU A 167 -2.15 -2.18 15.50
C LEU A 167 -1.39 -3.23 14.69
N PHE A 168 -1.86 -3.48 13.48
CA PHE A 168 -1.46 -4.57 12.61
C PHE A 168 -0.88 -4.09 11.29
N THR A 169 -1.55 -3.15 10.62
CA THR A 169 -1.11 -2.60 9.33
C THR A 169 -1.07 -1.08 9.36
N ILE A 170 -0.19 -0.49 8.54
CA ILE A 170 -0.16 0.94 8.27
C ILE A 170 -0.04 1.13 6.77
N LEU A 171 -0.93 1.90 6.17
CA LEU A 171 -0.91 2.26 4.75
C LEU A 171 -0.74 3.77 4.62
N VAL A 172 0.30 4.20 3.92
CA VAL A 172 0.57 5.60 3.59
C VAL A 172 0.28 5.81 2.11
N GLU A 173 -0.50 6.83 1.78
CA GLU A 173 -0.90 7.13 0.41
C GLU A 173 -0.44 8.52 -0.03
N VAL A 174 0.02 8.61 -1.28
CA VAL A 174 0.38 9.86 -1.97
C VAL A 174 -0.21 9.86 -3.37
N SER A 175 -0.73 10.99 -3.85
CA SER A 175 -1.57 11.07 -5.05
C SER A 175 -0.82 11.60 -6.28
N ASN A 176 0.51 11.60 -6.23
CA ASN A 176 1.33 11.95 -7.39
C ASN A 176 2.75 11.36 -7.31
N TYR A 177 3.40 11.26 -8.48
CA TYR A 177 4.73 10.70 -8.60
C TYR A 177 5.81 11.49 -7.84
N LEU A 178 5.71 12.83 -7.77
CA LEU A 178 6.71 13.64 -7.08
C LEU A 178 6.73 13.33 -5.58
N ASP A 179 5.57 13.30 -4.93
CA ASP A 179 5.45 12.89 -3.53
C ASP A 179 5.81 11.41 -3.34
N PHE A 180 5.52 10.54 -4.32
CA PHE A 180 6.00 9.15 -4.29
C PHE A 180 7.52 9.04 -4.31
N THR A 181 8.22 9.83 -5.14
CA THR A 181 9.69 9.81 -5.15
C THR A 181 10.26 10.27 -3.81
N ALA A 182 9.62 11.24 -3.16
CA ALA A 182 9.98 11.66 -1.81
C ALA A 182 9.68 10.57 -0.76
N LEU A 183 8.54 9.88 -0.89
CA LEU A 183 8.15 8.75 -0.03
C LEU A 183 9.16 7.60 -0.16
N LYS A 184 9.55 7.26 -1.40
CA LYS A 184 10.58 6.28 -1.73
C LYS A 184 11.91 6.65 -1.13
N ALA A 185 12.38 7.89 -1.34
CA ALA A 185 13.65 8.34 -0.80
C ALA A 185 13.68 8.25 0.73
N GLU A 186 12.58 8.62 1.40
CA GLU A 186 12.48 8.51 2.86
C GLU A 186 12.40 7.04 3.33
N ALA A 187 11.68 6.17 2.61
CA ALA A 187 11.65 4.73 2.90
C ALA A 187 13.05 4.12 2.77
N VAL A 188 13.78 4.45 1.71
CA VAL A 188 15.16 3.98 1.49
C VAL A 188 16.10 4.50 2.58
N ARG A 189 15.96 5.77 2.97
CA ARG A 189 16.75 6.37 4.05
C ARG A 189 16.53 5.66 5.39
N ARG A 190 15.30 5.24 5.69
CA ARG A 190 14.93 4.60 6.96
C ARG A 190 15.21 3.10 7.00
N TYR A 191 14.96 2.40 5.90
CA TYR A 191 14.91 0.93 5.87
C TYR A 191 16.00 0.31 4.99
N GLY A 192 16.83 1.12 4.32
CA GLY A 192 17.83 0.68 3.35
C GLY A 192 17.25 0.53 1.93
N GLN A 193 18.02 -0.03 1.00
CA GLN A 193 17.63 -0.08 -0.42
C GLN A 193 16.37 -0.90 -0.72
N GLY A 194 16.05 -1.87 0.15
CA GLY A 194 15.00 -2.84 -0.11
C GLY A 194 15.35 -3.76 -1.27
N ARG A 195 14.53 -4.78 -1.47
CA ARG A 195 14.60 -5.63 -2.66
C ARG A 195 13.69 -5.03 -3.72
N HIS A 196 14.28 -4.60 -4.83
CA HIS A 196 13.52 -4.24 -6.01
C HIS A 196 12.91 -5.49 -6.65
N GLU A 197 11.60 -5.50 -6.90
CA GLU A 197 10.98 -6.59 -7.65
C GLU A 197 11.28 -6.42 -9.14
N ALA A 198 11.70 -7.48 -9.82
CA ALA A 198 12.27 -7.45 -11.18
C ALA A 198 11.35 -6.95 -12.31
N SER A 199 10.20 -6.37 -11.99
CA SER A 199 9.36 -5.64 -12.93
C SER A 199 9.92 -4.24 -13.23
N ASN A 200 9.56 -3.71 -14.40
CA ASN A 200 9.70 -2.32 -14.80
C ASN A 200 8.88 -1.32 -13.95
N LEU A 201 8.41 -1.73 -12.77
CA LEU A 201 7.56 -0.95 -11.88
C LEU A 201 8.37 -0.55 -10.66
N ASP A 202 8.11 0.65 -10.14
CA ASP A 202 8.73 1.18 -8.92
C ASP A 202 8.22 0.39 -7.69
N ARG A 203 8.70 -0.85 -7.52
CA ARG A 203 8.26 -1.81 -6.48
C ARG A 203 9.40 -2.27 -5.60
N TYR A 204 9.25 -2.07 -4.30
CA TYR A 204 10.30 -2.33 -3.32
C TYR A 204 9.73 -3.06 -2.11
N ARG A 205 10.46 -4.06 -1.64
CA ARG A 205 10.15 -4.81 -0.41
C ARG A 205 11.24 -4.65 0.64
N TRP A 206 10.82 -4.55 1.89
CA TRP A 206 11.68 -4.72 3.05
C TRP A 206 11.02 -5.71 3.99
N SER A 207 11.82 -6.62 4.53
CA SER A 207 11.39 -7.49 5.61
C SER A 207 12.49 -7.49 6.66
N ASP A 208 12.12 -7.21 7.90
CA ASP A 208 12.98 -7.40 9.06
C ASP A 208 12.35 -8.41 10.03
N ALA A 209 12.87 -8.49 11.25
CA ALA A 209 12.39 -9.46 12.24
C ALA A 209 10.92 -9.25 12.63
N THR A 210 10.41 -8.01 12.58
CA THR A 210 9.09 -7.66 13.13
C THR A 210 8.12 -7.11 12.10
N THR A 211 8.62 -6.63 10.96
CA THR A 211 7.85 -5.83 10.02
C THR A 211 8.11 -6.22 8.57
N ASP A 212 7.04 -6.44 7.83
CA ASP A 212 7.06 -6.46 6.36
C ASP A 212 6.65 -5.09 5.83
N ARG A 213 7.31 -4.64 4.76
CA ARG A 213 7.03 -3.36 4.11
C ARG A 213 7.04 -3.53 2.60
N PHE A 214 6.12 -2.83 1.96
CA PHE A 214 5.97 -2.82 0.52
C PHE A 214 5.73 -1.39 0.06
N LEU A 215 6.50 -0.95 -0.93
CA LEU A 215 6.35 0.34 -1.57
C LEU A 215 6.06 0.12 -3.05
N THR A 216 5.03 0.77 -3.57
CA THR A 216 4.74 0.79 -5.01
C THR A 216 4.24 2.15 -5.47
N TYR A 217 4.41 2.43 -6.75
CA TYR A 217 3.64 3.43 -7.47
C TYR A 217 2.75 2.73 -8.49
N ASP A 218 1.48 3.14 -8.53
CA ASP A 218 0.52 2.78 -9.55
C ASP A 218 0.44 3.95 -10.54
N GLU A 219 0.90 3.71 -11.77
CA GLU A 219 0.90 4.73 -12.84
C GLU A 219 -0.51 5.02 -13.37
N ALA A 220 -1.44 4.06 -13.31
CA ALA A 220 -2.78 4.19 -13.82
C ALA A 220 -3.63 5.10 -12.93
N SER A 221 -3.55 4.93 -11.62
CA SER A 221 -4.22 5.83 -10.65
C SER A 221 -3.40 7.07 -10.30
N GLY A 222 -2.09 7.05 -10.56
CA GLY A 222 -1.17 8.09 -10.13
C GLY A 222 -0.89 8.08 -8.63
N THR A 223 -1.16 6.95 -7.96
CA THR A 223 -1.08 6.82 -6.51
C THR A 223 0.13 6.01 -6.08
N GLY A 224 0.87 6.53 -5.11
CA GLY A 224 1.96 5.84 -4.42
C GLY A 224 1.52 5.31 -3.07
N TYR A 225 1.99 4.11 -2.74
CA TYR A 225 1.64 3.42 -1.50
C TYR A 225 2.90 2.97 -0.77
N LEU A 226 3.01 3.27 0.52
CA LEU A 226 3.89 2.56 1.44
C LEU A 226 3.03 1.81 2.45
N TRP A 227 2.99 0.49 2.30
CA TRP A 227 2.29 -0.41 3.19
C TRP A 227 3.27 -1.10 4.14
N MET A 228 2.86 -1.28 5.39
CA MET A 228 3.65 -1.91 6.44
C MET A 228 2.75 -2.84 7.27
N ARG A 229 3.28 -3.97 7.70
CA ARG A 229 2.54 -4.99 8.46
C ARG A 229 3.39 -5.63 9.55
N SER A 230 2.78 -5.87 10.71
CA SER A 230 3.40 -6.65 11.80
C SER A 230 3.51 -8.13 11.45
N ARG A 231 4.72 -8.68 11.48
CA ARG A 231 4.99 -10.12 11.27
C ARG A 231 4.47 -10.97 12.42
N THR A 232 4.59 -10.50 13.66
CA THR A 232 4.09 -11.22 14.84
C THR A 232 2.58 -11.43 14.75
N LEU A 233 1.83 -10.35 14.47
CA LEU A 233 0.38 -10.46 14.32
C LEU A 233 0.00 -11.23 13.06
N GLN A 234 0.78 -11.12 11.96
CA GLN A 234 0.57 -11.96 10.78
C GLN A 234 0.72 -13.46 11.10
N ASN A 235 1.69 -13.84 11.93
CA ASN A 235 1.86 -15.23 12.33
C ASN A 235 0.69 -15.73 13.19
N GLU A 236 0.17 -14.89 14.11
CA GLU A 236 -1.03 -15.21 14.87
C GLU A 236 -2.26 -15.38 13.96
N ILE A 237 -2.38 -14.51 12.95
CA ILE A 237 -3.42 -14.59 11.93
C ILE A 237 -3.30 -15.89 11.14
N ALA A 238 -2.10 -16.22 10.63
CA ALA A 238 -1.86 -17.43 9.84
C ALA A 238 -2.14 -18.72 10.65
N ALA A 239 -1.93 -18.70 11.97
CA ALA A 239 -2.27 -19.82 12.85
C ALA A 239 -3.79 -20.01 13.01
N LEU A 240 -4.59 -18.95 12.86
CA LEU A 240 -6.05 -18.98 13.00
C LEU A 240 -6.79 -19.13 11.67
N TYR A 241 -6.16 -18.68 10.58
CA TYR A 241 -6.68 -18.69 9.23
C TYR A 241 -5.61 -19.30 8.30
N PRO A 242 -5.30 -20.61 8.42
CA PRO A 242 -4.37 -21.28 7.54
C PRO A 242 -4.90 -21.28 6.10
N GLU A 243 -3.99 -21.17 5.12
CA GLU A 243 -4.31 -21.25 3.69
C GLU A 243 -4.89 -22.60 3.27
#